data_AF-A0A7W6JV25-F1
#
_entry.id   AF-A0A7W6JV25-F1
#
_cell.length_a   1.000
_cell.length_b   1.000
_cell.length_c   1.000
_cell.angle_alpha   90.00
_cell.angle_beta   90.00
_cell.angle_gamma   90.00
#
_symmetry.space_group_name_H-M   'P 1'
#
loop_
_entity.id
_entity.type
_entity.pdbx_description
1 polymer ?
#
loop_
_entity_poly.entity_id
_entity_poly.type
_entity_poly.pdbx_seq_one_letter_code
_entity_poly.pdbx_strand_id
1 'polypeptide(L)'
;MAETTTPPIPDLEDLQHWTWVLGRAQQMMLEHGFDWVEHMPAAPPFGALLDPTAAVKATTDFWSDTMQLWQRFLDPKNAAPFEETPEQARDKRFKAPQWREEPVFDFLRQSYLVIADHMLRGVDALEGMDPRQKEQVRFATKGFLDAVSPTNFPATNPEVLEKIVETKGESLLKGLSNMMGDLAKGQMTQTAEGAYELGRNLAMTPGKVVKRTPLYELIQYAPAEGAKEVYATPLLIFPPWINRFYILDLNPEKSFIRWAVEQGLTVFVVSWKSADASMKDVVWDDFVERGQIDAIDTVRELLDVKGVHTIGYCVAGTTLAATLAVLHARGEAEKVASATFFTAQVDFSEAGELGMFVDDDQLAMIRSLGTEGFLDGRYMAATFNLLRGRDLIWNYVTNNYLMGKDYAPFDLLHWNSDVTNLPATWHMSYLTDLYRDNKLVQPGALAIGGTPLDLSKVRTPTYVQAGREDHIAPAQSVWKITHYFQGPLKFVLAGSGHIAGVVNPPSAQKYQYWTNSDKVETLTEFFAGAKETKGSWWPDWIGWLDALDAAKVPVKGARIPGKGKLDAIEDAPGSYVRSR
;
A
#
# COMPACT_ATOMS: atom_id res chain seq x y z
N MET A 1 6.73 -41.79 -35.04
CA MET A 1 5.80 -40.84 -35.68
C MET A 1 4.52 -40.91 -34.86
N ALA A 2 4.28 -39.90 -34.03
CA ALA A 2 3.05 -39.78 -33.24
C ALA A 2 2.19 -38.72 -33.93
N GLU A 3 0.98 -39.10 -34.32
CA GLU A 3 0.01 -38.22 -34.96
C GLU A 3 -0.46 -37.16 -33.95
N THR A 4 -0.20 -35.90 -34.27
CA THR A 4 -0.81 -34.72 -33.64
C THR A 4 -2.27 -34.64 -34.08
N THR A 5 -3.20 -34.98 -33.19
CA THR A 5 -4.63 -34.71 -33.37
C THR A 5 -4.92 -33.24 -33.10
N THR A 6 -5.17 -32.47 -34.15
CA THR A 6 -5.69 -31.10 -34.10
C THR A 6 -7.08 -31.12 -33.44
N PRO A 7 -7.40 -30.25 -32.47
CA PRO A 7 -8.74 -30.20 -31.90
C PRO A 7 -9.76 -29.77 -32.97
N PRO A 8 -11.02 -30.24 -32.89
CA PRO A 8 -12.03 -29.95 -33.90
C PRO A 8 -12.36 -28.45 -33.90
N ILE A 9 -12.40 -27.86 -35.09
CA ILE A 9 -12.87 -26.50 -35.33
C ILE A 9 -14.35 -26.45 -34.91
N PRO A 10 -14.79 -25.45 -34.11
CA PRO A 10 -16.19 -25.32 -33.69
C PRO A 10 -17.11 -25.32 -34.91
N ASP A 11 -18.22 -26.04 -34.83
CA ASP A 11 -19.18 -26.06 -35.93
C ASP A 11 -20.01 -24.76 -35.96
N LEU A 12 -20.82 -24.60 -37.01
CA LEU A 12 -21.61 -23.39 -37.21
C LEU A 12 -22.66 -23.18 -36.11
N GLU A 13 -23.10 -24.26 -35.47
CA GLU A 13 -24.12 -24.28 -34.42
C GLU A 13 -23.50 -23.85 -33.07
N ASP A 14 -22.28 -24.32 -32.77
CA ASP A 14 -21.45 -23.86 -31.66
C ASP A 14 -21.14 -22.36 -31.78
N LEU A 15 -20.74 -21.90 -32.98
CA LEU A 15 -20.46 -20.49 -33.24
C LEU A 15 -21.71 -19.61 -33.10
N GLN A 16 -22.88 -20.08 -33.54
CA GLN A 16 -24.15 -19.36 -33.38
C GLN A 16 -24.58 -19.31 -31.91
N HIS A 17 -24.45 -20.42 -31.18
CA HIS A 17 -24.77 -20.47 -29.77
C HIS A 17 -23.85 -19.55 -28.96
N TRP A 18 -22.54 -19.55 -29.23
CA TRP A 18 -21.58 -18.68 -28.56
C TRP A 18 -21.82 -17.21 -28.89
N THR A 19 -22.14 -16.89 -30.15
CA THR A 19 -22.50 -15.52 -30.56
C THR A 19 -23.76 -15.04 -29.84
N TRP A 20 -24.76 -15.92 -29.66
CA TRP A 20 -25.98 -15.60 -28.91
C TRP A 20 -25.72 -15.42 -27.41
N VAL A 21 -24.92 -16.30 -26.79
CA VAL A 21 -24.55 -16.21 -25.37
C VAL A 21 -23.72 -14.94 -25.10
N LEU A 22 -22.75 -14.63 -25.97
CA LEU A 22 -21.95 -13.40 -25.90
C LEU A 22 -22.80 -12.16 -26.11
N GLY A 23 -23.72 -12.17 -27.08
CA GLY A 23 -24.66 -11.08 -27.31
C GLY A 23 -25.60 -10.85 -26.13
N ARG A 24 -26.06 -11.91 -25.47
CA ARG A 24 -26.90 -11.83 -24.27
C ARG A 24 -26.13 -11.35 -23.05
N ALA A 25 -24.88 -11.80 -22.88
CA ALA A 25 -23.99 -11.31 -21.84
C ALA A 25 -23.65 -9.82 -22.03
N GLN A 26 -23.39 -9.40 -23.28
CA GLN A 26 -23.18 -8.00 -23.64
C GLN A 26 -24.44 -7.16 -23.41
N GLN A 27 -25.62 -7.67 -23.76
CA GLN A 27 -26.89 -7.01 -23.48
C GLN A 27 -27.12 -6.84 -21.97
N MET A 28 -26.88 -7.88 -21.17
CA MET A 28 -26.99 -7.79 -19.71
C MET A 28 -25.95 -6.84 -19.10
N MET A 29 -24.73 -6.81 -19.63
CA MET A 29 -23.68 -5.86 -19.24
C MET A 29 -24.02 -4.43 -19.63
N LEU A 30 -24.70 -4.21 -20.76
CA LEU A 30 -25.19 -2.88 -21.16
C LEU A 30 -26.38 -2.48 -20.30
N GLU A 31 -27.37 -3.35 -20.08
CA GLU A 31 -28.54 -3.11 -19.24
C GLU A 31 -28.18 -2.81 -17.77
N HIS A 32 -27.07 -3.35 -17.24
CA HIS A 32 -26.54 -2.99 -15.92
C HIS A 32 -25.41 -1.94 -15.94
N GLY A 33 -24.71 -1.76 -17.05
CA GLY A 33 -23.63 -0.79 -17.21
C GLY A 33 -24.12 0.62 -17.54
N PHE A 34 -25.27 0.76 -18.21
CA PHE A 34 -25.87 2.06 -18.52
C PHE A 34 -26.33 2.80 -17.26
N ASP A 35 -26.76 2.08 -16.22
CA ASP A 35 -27.06 2.67 -14.90
C ASP A 35 -25.84 3.38 -14.30
N TRP A 36 -24.62 2.92 -14.58
CA TRP A 36 -23.39 3.54 -14.09
C TRP A 36 -22.95 4.76 -14.92
N VAL A 37 -23.24 4.76 -16.22
CA VAL A 37 -22.92 5.87 -17.14
C VAL A 37 -23.90 7.04 -16.98
N GLU A 38 -25.18 6.78 -16.70
CA GLU A 38 -26.18 7.83 -16.43
C GLU A 38 -25.96 8.57 -15.10
N HIS A 39 -25.27 7.94 -14.14
CA HIS A 39 -24.97 8.51 -12.82
C HIS A 39 -23.53 9.04 -12.68
N MET A 40 -22.72 9.00 -13.75
CA MET A 40 -21.46 9.72 -13.77
C MET A 40 -21.72 11.23 -13.88
N PRO A 41 -21.04 12.08 -13.09
CA PRO A 41 -21.07 13.51 -13.34
C PRO A 41 -20.63 13.75 -14.79
N ALA A 42 -21.41 14.53 -15.53
CA ALA A 42 -21.12 14.86 -16.92
C ALA A 42 -19.64 15.25 -17.04
N ALA A 43 -18.90 14.56 -17.91
CA ALA A 43 -17.52 14.92 -18.23
C ALA A 43 -17.49 16.43 -18.52
N PRO A 44 -16.57 17.20 -17.90
CA PRO A 44 -16.46 18.61 -18.22
C PRO A 44 -16.26 18.73 -19.73
N PRO A 45 -16.76 19.79 -20.39
CA PRO A 45 -16.59 19.97 -21.82
C PRO A 45 -15.10 20.23 -22.12
N PHE A 46 -14.33 19.14 -22.30
CA PHE A 46 -12.87 19.17 -22.48
C PHE A 46 -12.44 20.00 -23.71
N GLY A 47 -13.34 20.23 -24.67
CA GLY A 47 -13.09 21.05 -25.86
C GLY A 47 -12.94 22.55 -25.58
N ALA A 48 -13.37 23.06 -24.42
CA ALA A 48 -13.32 24.49 -24.10
C ALA A 48 -12.00 24.96 -23.45
N LEU A 49 -11.12 24.04 -23.05
CA LEU A 49 -9.88 24.30 -22.30
C LEU A 49 -8.60 23.97 -23.08
N LEU A 50 -8.74 23.50 -24.32
CA LEU A 50 -7.60 23.26 -25.22
C LEU A 50 -7.38 24.48 -26.10
N ASP A 51 -6.12 24.92 -26.23
CA ASP A 51 -5.74 25.87 -27.27
C ASP A 51 -6.18 25.33 -28.65
N PRO A 52 -6.81 26.14 -29.51
CA PRO A 52 -7.29 25.68 -30.82
C PRO A 52 -6.20 25.04 -31.69
N THR A 53 -4.95 25.51 -31.59
CA THR A 53 -3.82 24.94 -32.34
C THR A 53 -3.41 23.58 -31.77
N ALA A 54 -3.37 23.46 -30.44
CA ALA A 54 -3.13 22.20 -29.74
C ALA A 54 -4.22 21.16 -30.05
N ALA A 55 -5.49 21.56 -30.09
CA ALA A 55 -6.62 20.69 -30.42
C ALA A 55 -6.56 20.17 -31.86
N VAL A 56 -6.22 21.03 -32.83
CA VAL A 56 -6.03 20.63 -34.24
C VAL A 56 -4.84 19.68 -34.37
N LYS A 57 -3.72 19.95 -33.69
CA LYS A 57 -2.55 19.07 -33.69
C LYS A 57 -2.87 17.70 -33.09
N ALA A 58 -3.51 17.66 -31.91
CA ALA A 58 -3.90 16.41 -31.26
C ALA A 58 -4.82 15.56 -32.15
N THR A 59 -5.78 16.21 -32.82
CA THR A 59 -6.68 15.53 -33.78
C THR A 59 -5.90 14.96 -34.97
N THR A 60 -4.94 15.73 -35.51
CA THR A 60 -4.12 15.31 -36.65
C THR A 60 -3.21 14.15 -36.28
N ASP A 61 -2.54 14.23 -35.13
CA ASP A 61 -1.67 13.18 -34.60
C ASP A 61 -2.47 11.88 -34.37
N PHE A 62 -3.67 11.97 -33.79
CA PHE A 62 -4.56 10.81 -33.57
C PHE A 62 -4.95 10.10 -34.89
N TRP A 63 -5.32 10.88 -35.91
CA TRP A 63 -5.65 10.32 -37.23
C TRP A 63 -4.43 9.67 -37.90
N SER A 64 -3.25 10.30 -37.80
CA SER A 64 -2.00 9.74 -38.32
C SER A 64 -1.66 8.40 -37.66
N ASP A 65 -1.70 8.34 -36.32
CA ASP A 65 -1.35 7.14 -35.57
C ASP A 65 -2.38 6.02 -35.81
N THR A 66 -3.67 6.35 -35.91
CA THR A 66 -4.73 5.40 -36.26
C THR A 66 -4.56 4.84 -37.67
N MET A 67 -4.17 5.66 -38.65
CA MET A 67 -3.91 5.18 -40.01
C MET A 67 -2.68 4.27 -40.08
N GLN A 68 -1.62 4.58 -39.34
CA GLN A 68 -0.44 3.71 -39.23
C GLN A 68 -0.79 2.36 -38.59
N LEU A 69 -1.64 2.36 -37.56
CA LEU A 69 -2.15 1.15 -36.93
C LEU A 69 -2.92 0.26 -37.93
N TRP A 70 -3.83 0.84 -38.72
CA TRP A 70 -4.53 0.11 -39.78
C TRP A 70 -3.58 -0.40 -40.87
N GLN A 71 -2.57 0.38 -41.25
CA GLN A 71 -1.55 -0.04 -42.20
C GLN A 71 -0.75 -1.25 -41.67
N ARG A 72 -0.36 -1.25 -40.39
CA ARG A 72 0.32 -2.38 -39.74
C ARG A 72 -0.54 -3.64 -39.74
N PHE A 73 -1.84 -3.51 -39.51
CA PHE A 73 -2.76 -4.65 -39.52
C PHE A 73 -2.99 -5.23 -40.92
N LEU A 74 -3.16 -4.36 -41.93
CA LEU A 74 -3.48 -4.77 -43.30
C LEU A 74 -2.25 -5.17 -44.12
N ASP A 75 -1.07 -4.59 -43.85
CA ASP A 75 0.19 -4.89 -44.53
C ASP A 75 1.38 -4.88 -43.54
N PRO A 76 1.47 -5.89 -42.64
CA PRO A 76 2.51 -5.95 -41.62
C PRO A 76 3.92 -6.08 -42.18
N LYS A 77 4.09 -6.50 -43.45
CA LYS A 77 5.40 -6.70 -44.07
C LYS A 77 6.07 -5.39 -44.48
N ASN A 78 5.28 -4.38 -44.83
CA ASN A 78 5.77 -3.10 -45.32
C ASN A 78 5.52 -1.95 -44.35
N ALA A 79 4.80 -2.19 -43.26
CA ALA A 79 4.57 -1.19 -42.22
C ALA A 79 5.79 -1.02 -41.31
N ALA A 80 6.00 0.20 -40.81
CA ALA A 80 6.99 0.44 -39.76
C ALA A 80 6.59 -0.29 -38.47
N PRO A 81 7.55 -0.85 -37.71
CA PRO A 81 7.24 -1.53 -36.46
C PRO A 81 6.56 -0.57 -35.48
N PHE A 82 5.76 -1.13 -34.57
CA PHE A 82 5.20 -0.36 -33.46
C PHE A 82 6.30 -0.11 -32.44
N GLU A 83 6.58 1.15 -32.13
CA GLU A 83 7.56 1.54 -31.13
C GLU A 83 6.88 1.68 -29.76
N GLU A 84 7.26 0.83 -28.82
CA GLU A 84 6.80 0.89 -27.42
C GLU A 84 7.71 1.82 -26.62
N THR A 85 7.12 2.66 -25.76
CA THR A 85 7.91 3.32 -24.71
C THR A 85 8.42 2.27 -23.69
N PRO A 86 9.48 2.57 -22.92
CA PRO A 86 9.96 1.68 -21.87
C PRO A 86 8.88 1.27 -20.86
N GLU A 87 7.92 2.15 -20.58
CA GLU A 87 6.77 1.88 -19.72
C GLU A 87 5.80 0.89 -20.37
N GLN A 88 5.45 1.10 -21.65
CA GLN A 88 4.58 0.21 -22.41
C GLN A 88 5.19 -1.19 -22.55
N ALA A 89 6.50 -1.28 -22.79
CA ALA A 89 7.22 -2.55 -22.90
C ALA A 89 7.26 -3.34 -21.58
N ARG A 90 7.09 -2.67 -20.44
CA ARG A 90 7.03 -3.29 -19.10
C ARG A 90 5.61 -3.61 -18.64
N ASP A 91 4.58 -3.28 -19.44
CA ASP A 91 3.19 -3.54 -19.12
C ASP A 91 2.92 -5.05 -19.05
N LYS A 92 2.67 -5.53 -17.83
CA LYS A 92 2.50 -6.96 -17.55
C LYS A 92 1.18 -7.51 -18.09
N ARG A 93 0.19 -6.67 -18.39
CA ARG A 93 -1.10 -7.10 -18.95
C ARG A 93 -0.93 -7.77 -20.31
N PHE A 94 0.08 -7.32 -21.07
CA PHE A 94 0.39 -7.83 -22.41
C PHE A 94 1.58 -8.79 -22.41
N LYS A 95 1.81 -9.54 -21.30
CA LYS A 95 2.96 -10.45 -21.19
C LYS A 95 2.82 -11.71 -22.06
N ALA A 96 1.60 -12.19 -22.29
CA ALA A 96 1.38 -13.40 -23.07
C ALA A 96 1.85 -13.23 -24.53
N PRO A 97 2.54 -14.21 -25.13
CA PRO A 97 3.10 -14.09 -26.48
C PRO A 97 2.06 -13.74 -27.54
N GLN A 98 0.82 -14.22 -27.40
CA GLN A 98 -0.29 -13.98 -28.30
C GLN A 98 -0.55 -12.48 -28.54
N TRP A 99 -0.30 -11.63 -27.54
CA TRP A 99 -0.45 -10.17 -27.67
C TRP A 99 0.52 -9.51 -28.65
N ARG A 100 1.56 -10.21 -29.10
CA ARG A 100 2.56 -9.74 -30.07
C ARG A 100 2.68 -10.65 -31.29
N GLU A 101 2.36 -11.93 -31.14
CA GLU A 101 2.51 -12.93 -32.20
C GLU A 101 1.25 -13.08 -33.07
N GLU A 102 0.06 -12.85 -32.49
CA GLU A 102 -1.22 -13.01 -33.20
C GLU A 102 -1.75 -11.67 -33.71
N PRO A 103 -1.99 -11.50 -35.03
CA PRO A 103 -2.29 -10.20 -35.64
C PRO A 103 -3.49 -9.45 -35.04
N VAL A 104 -4.54 -10.18 -34.64
CA VAL A 104 -5.75 -9.59 -34.07
C VAL A 104 -5.50 -9.05 -32.66
N PHE A 105 -4.80 -9.81 -31.82
CA PHE A 105 -4.49 -9.39 -30.44
C PHE A 105 -3.43 -8.29 -30.43
N ASP A 106 -2.45 -8.36 -31.33
CA ASP A 106 -1.47 -7.30 -31.52
C ASP A 106 -2.13 -5.99 -31.97
N PHE A 107 -3.09 -6.04 -32.89
CA PHE A 107 -3.88 -4.87 -33.27
C PHE A 107 -4.68 -4.29 -32.09
N LEU A 108 -5.36 -5.12 -31.30
CA LEU A 108 -6.11 -4.67 -30.12
C LEU A 108 -5.19 -4.01 -29.07
N ARG A 109 -4.03 -4.61 -28.82
CA ARG A 109 -3.02 -4.06 -27.91
C ARG A 109 -2.51 -2.70 -28.40
N GLN A 110 -2.08 -2.61 -29.66
CA GLN A 110 -1.57 -1.36 -30.22
C GLN A 110 -2.66 -0.28 -30.25
N SER A 111 -3.89 -0.63 -30.62
CA SER A 111 -5.06 0.28 -30.58
C SER A 111 -5.23 0.88 -29.19
N TYR A 112 -5.22 0.01 -28.17
CA TYR A 112 -5.35 0.43 -26.77
C TYR A 112 -4.21 1.36 -26.35
N LEU A 113 -2.96 1.01 -26.66
CA LEU A 113 -1.79 1.82 -26.29
C LEU A 113 -1.82 3.21 -26.95
N VAL A 114 -2.21 3.30 -28.22
CA VAL A 114 -2.36 4.57 -28.96
C VAL A 114 -3.46 5.42 -28.34
N ILE A 115 -4.65 4.85 -28.10
CA ILE A 115 -5.77 5.58 -27.48
C ILE A 115 -5.39 6.07 -26.08
N ALA A 116 -4.78 5.20 -25.27
CA ALA A 116 -4.34 5.53 -23.92
C ALA A 116 -3.34 6.70 -23.92
N ASP A 117 -2.34 6.63 -24.78
CA ASP A 117 -1.34 7.69 -24.91
C ASP A 117 -1.96 9.03 -25.36
N HIS A 118 -2.87 9.01 -26.34
CA HIS A 118 -3.58 10.23 -26.78
C HIS A 118 -4.47 10.82 -25.70
N MET A 119 -5.22 10.01 -24.96
CA MET A 119 -6.05 10.50 -23.85
C MET A 119 -5.20 11.14 -22.75
N LEU A 120 -4.08 10.52 -22.38
CA LEU A 120 -3.18 11.04 -21.36
C LEU A 120 -2.46 12.32 -21.81
N ARG A 121 -1.96 12.36 -23.06
CA ARG A 121 -1.41 13.58 -23.66
C ARG A 121 -2.45 14.69 -23.74
N GLY A 122 -3.70 14.35 -24.03
CA GLY A 122 -4.82 15.29 -24.03
C GLY A 122 -5.04 15.94 -22.67
N VAL A 123 -4.97 15.16 -21.58
CA VAL A 123 -5.00 15.70 -20.22
C VAL A 123 -3.79 16.61 -19.97
N ASP A 124 -2.59 16.18 -20.37
CA ASP A 124 -1.36 16.97 -20.19
C ASP A 124 -1.38 18.28 -20.98
N ALA A 125 -2.13 18.36 -22.08
CA ALA A 125 -2.30 19.55 -22.91
C ALA A 125 -3.36 20.54 -22.40
N LEU A 126 -4.14 20.21 -21.36
CA LEU A 126 -5.11 21.14 -20.77
C LEU A 126 -4.39 22.33 -20.13
N GLU A 127 -4.74 23.54 -20.56
CA GLU A 127 -4.23 24.81 -20.03
C GLU A 127 -5.27 25.48 -19.12
N GLY A 128 -4.82 26.38 -18.23
CA GLY A 128 -5.71 27.17 -17.36
C GLY A 128 -6.40 26.41 -16.23
N MET A 129 -6.11 25.11 -16.07
CA MET A 129 -6.59 24.28 -14.96
C MET A 129 -5.65 24.35 -13.77
N ASP A 130 -6.19 24.37 -12.56
CA ASP A 130 -5.40 24.23 -11.34
C ASP A 130 -4.61 22.91 -11.35
N PRO A 131 -3.32 22.89 -10.94
CA PRO A 131 -2.49 21.68 -10.98
C PRO A 131 -3.11 20.46 -10.30
N ARG A 132 -3.80 20.66 -9.16
CA ARG A 132 -4.45 19.58 -8.41
C ARG A 132 -5.63 19.00 -9.18
N GLN A 133 -6.45 19.86 -9.78
CA GLN A 133 -7.56 19.44 -10.64
C GLN A 133 -7.06 18.68 -11.86
N LYS A 134 -5.96 19.12 -12.47
CA LYS A 134 -5.35 18.44 -13.62
C LYS A 134 -4.85 17.04 -13.26
N GLU A 135 -4.24 16.89 -12.09
CA GLU A 135 -3.88 15.57 -11.57
C GLU A 135 -5.12 14.71 -11.33
N GLN A 136 -6.20 15.23 -10.72
CA GLN A 136 -7.46 14.50 -10.53
C GLN A 136 -8.03 13.97 -11.86
N VAL A 137 -8.05 14.80 -12.89
CA VAL A 137 -8.46 14.39 -14.24
C VAL A 137 -7.53 13.32 -14.80
N ARG A 138 -6.22 13.46 -14.61
CA ARG A 138 -5.23 12.47 -15.06
C ARG A 138 -5.42 11.12 -14.38
N PHE A 139 -5.65 11.13 -13.07
CA PHE A 139 -5.93 9.94 -12.28
C PHE A 139 -7.21 9.26 -12.77
N ALA A 140 -8.31 10.00 -12.92
CA ALA A 140 -9.58 9.48 -13.42
C ALA A 140 -9.45 8.92 -14.85
N THR A 141 -8.74 9.61 -15.74
CA THR A 141 -8.50 9.20 -17.13
C THR A 141 -7.74 7.88 -17.21
N LYS A 142 -6.64 7.76 -16.44
CA LYS A 142 -5.95 6.47 -16.34
C LYS A 142 -6.93 5.38 -15.87
N GLY A 143 -7.86 5.71 -14.95
CA GLY A 143 -8.77 4.73 -14.34
C GLY A 143 -9.78 4.18 -15.34
N PHE A 144 -10.30 5.07 -16.16
CA PHE A 144 -11.10 4.71 -17.32
C PHE A 144 -10.30 3.83 -18.28
N LEU A 145 -9.08 4.22 -18.66
CA LEU A 145 -8.22 3.45 -19.57
C LEU A 145 -7.97 2.03 -19.06
N ASP A 146 -7.64 1.90 -17.78
CA ASP A 146 -7.40 0.58 -17.19
C ASP A 146 -8.66 -0.27 -17.16
N ALA A 147 -9.85 0.33 -16.98
CA ALA A 147 -11.12 -0.39 -17.02
C ALA A 147 -11.48 -0.89 -18.43
N VAL A 148 -11.21 -0.10 -19.45
CA VAL A 148 -11.48 -0.46 -20.85
C VAL A 148 -10.35 -1.25 -21.51
N SER A 149 -9.35 -1.67 -20.74
CA SER A 149 -8.25 -2.50 -21.26
C SER A 149 -8.80 -3.77 -21.93
N PRO A 150 -8.32 -4.14 -23.13
CA PRO A 150 -8.77 -5.35 -23.82
C PRO A 150 -8.44 -6.63 -23.05
N THR A 151 -7.56 -6.56 -22.06
CA THR A 151 -7.22 -7.68 -21.18
C THR A 151 -8.33 -8.04 -20.18
N ASN A 152 -9.31 -7.15 -19.97
CA ASN A 152 -10.38 -7.31 -18.97
C ASN A 152 -11.66 -7.97 -19.51
N PHE A 153 -11.71 -8.30 -20.81
CA PHE A 153 -12.93 -8.85 -21.42
C PHE A 153 -12.65 -10.24 -22.02
N PRO A 154 -13.55 -11.22 -21.83
CA PRO A 154 -13.37 -12.57 -22.36
C PRO A 154 -13.12 -12.63 -23.86
N ALA A 155 -13.83 -11.81 -24.64
CA ALA A 155 -13.78 -11.85 -26.10
C ALA A 155 -12.48 -11.29 -26.69
N THR A 156 -11.72 -10.51 -25.91
CA THR A 156 -10.52 -9.81 -26.39
C THR A 156 -9.25 -10.26 -25.68
N ASN A 157 -9.34 -11.17 -24.71
CA ASN A 157 -8.20 -11.69 -23.98
C ASN A 157 -7.82 -13.10 -24.50
N PRO A 158 -6.62 -13.28 -25.08
CA PRO A 158 -6.21 -14.55 -25.68
C PRO A 158 -6.11 -15.69 -24.65
N GLU A 159 -5.60 -15.41 -23.45
CA GLU A 159 -5.48 -16.41 -22.39
C GLU A 159 -6.87 -16.87 -21.90
N VAL A 160 -7.84 -15.96 -21.85
CA VAL A 160 -9.23 -16.28 -21.47
C VAL A 160 -9.91 -17.11 -22.55
N LEU A 161 -9.76 -16.76 -23.82
CA LEU A 161 -10.31 -17.54 -24.93
C LEU A 161 -9.73 -18.95 -24.97
N GLU A 162 -8.41 -19.08 -24.81
CA GLU A 162 -7.74 -20.37 -24.67
C GLU A 162 -8.32 -21.17 -23.51
N LYS A 163 -8.51 -20.53 -22.34
CA LYS A 163 -9.07 -21.20 -21.17
C LYS A 163 -10.53 -21.64 -21.34
N ILE A 164 -11.34 -20.85 -22.02
CA ILE A 164 -12.72 -21.19 -22.36
C ILE A 164 -12.74 -22.45 -23.22
N VAL A 165 -11.87 -22.52 -24.24
CA VAL A 165 -11.75 -23.69 -25.12
C VAL A 165 -11.26 -24.91 -24.33
N GLU A 166 -10.20 -24.77 -23.53
CA GLU A 166 -9.66 -25.84 -22.69
C GLU A 166 -10.69 -26.45 -21.73
N THR A 167 -11.48 -25.59 -21.09
CA THR A 167 -12.44 -25.99 -20.04
C THR A 167 -13.86 -26.17 -20.56
N LYS A 168 -14.08 -26.03 -21.87
CA LYS A 168 -15.42 -26.03 -22.48
C LYS A 168 -16.40 -25.07 -21.79
N GLY A 169 -15.89 -23.91 -21.36
CA GLY A 169 -16.65 -22.86 -20.68
C GLY A 169 -16.85 -23.03 -19.16
N GLU A 170 -16.40 -24.12 -18.54
CA GLU A 170 -16.52 -24.31 -17.07
C GLU A 170 -15.79 -23.21 -16.28
N SER A 171 -14.70 -22.65 -16.81
CA SER A 171 -13.97 -21.53 -16.20
C SER A 171 -14.84 -20.30 -15.97
N LEU A 172 -15.77 -20.01 -16.89
CA LEU A 172 -16.68 -18.86 -16.79
C LEU A 172 -17.73 -19.07 -15.70
N LEU A 173 -18.26 -20.30 -15.56
CA LEU A 173 -19.23 -20.62 -14.52
C LEU A 173 -18.60 -20.51 -13.13
N LYS A 174 -17.38 -21.03 -12.97
CA LYS A 174 -16.60 -20.90 -11.74
C LYS A 174 -16.29 -19.44 -11.43
N GLY A 175 -15.87 -18.67 -12.43
CA GLY A 175 -15.59 -17.25 -12.28
C GLY A 175 -16.81 -16.40 -11.93
N LEU A 176 -17.98 -16.70 -12.51
CA LEU A 176 -19.26 -16.08 -12.15
C LEU A 176 -19.66 -16.40 -10.70
N SER A 177 -19.47 -17.64 -10.27
CA SER A 177 -19.69 -18.03 -8.86
C SER A 177 -18.81 -17.24 -7.89
N ASN A 178 -17.53 -17.04 -8.24
CA ASN A 178 -16.60 -16.22 -7.46
C ASN A 178 -17.10 -14.77 -7.36
N MET A 179 -17.48 -14.16 -8.50
CA MET A 179 -17.97 -12.78 -8.55
C MET A 179 -19.25 -12.60 -7.71
N MET A 180 -20.21 -13.52 -7.81
CA MET A 180 -21.44 -13.46 -7.01
C MET A 180 -21.15 -13.61 -5.50
N GLY A 181 -20.20 -14.48 -5.13
CA GLY A 181 -19.76 -14.64 -3.75
C GLY A 181 -19.17 -13.37 -3.15
N ASP A 182 -18.38 -12.64 -3.95
CA ASP A 182 -17.77 -11.37 -3.53
C ASP A 182 -18.78 -10.23 -3.43
N LEU A 183 -19.70 -10.13 -4.38
CA LEU A 183 -20.81 -9.17 -4.34
C LEU A 183 -21.67 -9.37 -3.08
N ALA A 184 -21.96 -10.61 -2.71
CA ALA A 184 -22.72 -10.92 -1.49
C ALA A 184 -21.99 -10.50 -0.19
N LYS A 185 -20.65 -10.52 -0.19
CA LYS A 185 -19.82 -10.09 0.96
C LYS A 185 -19.61 -8.57 1.02
N GLY A 186 -19.87 -7.87 -0.08
CA GLY A 186 -19.57 -6.43 -0.22
C GLY A 186 -18.06 -6.12 -0.29
N GLN A 187 -17.23 -7.13 -0.55
CA GLN A 187 -15.77 -6.98 -0.70
C GLN A 187 -15.20 -8.11 -1.57
N MET A 188 -14.12 -7.81 -2.32
CA MET A 188 -13.43 -8.79 -3.17
C MET A 188 -12.64 -9.80 -2.34
N THR A 189 -12.78 -11.10 -2.62
CA THR A 189 -12.07 -12.17 -1.89
C THR A 189 -10.66 -12.34 -2.43
N GLN A 190 -9.67 -11.66 -1.86
CA GLN A 190 -8.30 -11.66 -2.41
C GLN A 190 -7.46 -12.90 -2.02
N THR A 191 -7.98 -13.79 -1.15
CA THR A 191 -7.29 -15.01 -0.74
C THR A 191 -8.29 -16.11 -0.35
N ALA A 192 -7.86 -17.37 -0.39
CA ALA A 192 -8.72 -18.51 -0.04
C ALA A 192 -9.17 -18.44 1.44
N GLU A 193 -10.46 -18.66 1.69
CA GLU A 193 -11.00 -18.70 3.05
C GLU A 193 -10.38 -19.84 3.87
N GLY A 194 -10.13 -19.59 5.16
CA GLY A 194 -9.54 -20.58 6.07
C GLY A 194 -8.05 -20.88 5.81
N ALA A 195 -7.42 -20.29 4.79
CA ALA A 195 -5.99 -20.46 4.52
C ALA A 195 -5.10 -19.85 5.61
N TYR A 196 -5.60 -18.84 6.32
CA TYR A 196 -4.86 -18.11 7.33
C TYR A 196 -5.63 -17.99 8.65
N GLU A 197 -4.93 -18.22 9.75
CA GLU A 197 -5.41 -18.21 11.12
C GLU A 197 -4.34 -17.55 12.01
N LEU A 198 -4.71 -16.44 12.65
CA LEU A 198 -3.85 -15.67 13.55
C LEU A 198 -3.40 -16.51 14.75
N GLY A 199 -2.09 -16.49 15.02
CA GLY A 199 -1.42 -17.29 16.03
C GLY A 199 -1.10 -18.72 15.61
N ARG A 200 -1.54 -19.18 14.44
CA ARG A 200 -1.27 -20.55 13.94
C ARG A 200 -0.37 -20.56 12.70
N ASN A 201 -0.71 -19.77 11.70
CA ASN A 201 0.08 -19.64 10.45
C ASN A 201 0.32 -18.18 10.03
N LEU A 202 -0.23 -17.22 10.77
CA LEU A 202 0.11 -15.79 10.76
C LEU A 202 0.40 -15.32 12.18
N ALA A 203 1.24 -14.29 12.37
CA ALA A 203 1.53 -13.69 13.67
C ALA A 203 1.95 -14.73 14.74
N MET A 204 2.83 -15.65 14.32
CA MET A 204 3.21 -16.84 15.10
C MET A 204 4.37 -16.60 16.05
N THR A 205 5.03 -15.44 16.01
CA THR A 205 6.23 -15.22 16.80
C THR A 205 5.89 -15.34 18.29
N PRO A 206 6.53 -16.26 19.05
CA PRO A 206 6.15 -16.49 20.44
C PRO A 206 6.28 -15.23 21.29
N GLY A 207 5.24 -14.90 22.05
CA GLY A 207 5.18 -13.70 22.87
C GLY A 207 3.98 -13.72 23.80
N LYS A 208 3.86 -12.70 24.66
CA LYS A 208 2.73 -12.54 25.58
C LYS A 208 2.27 -11.10 25.62
N VAL A 209 0.97 -10.90 25.76
CA VAL A 209 0.40 -9.60 26.10
C VAL A 209 0.77 -9.30 27.55
N VAL A 210 1.50 -8.20 27.79
CA VAL A 210 1.99 -7.78 29.12
C VAL A 210 1.29 -6.54 29.67
N LYS A 211 0.54 -5.82 28.83
CA LYS A 211 -0.33 -4.72 29.24
C LYS A 211 -1.52 -4.63 28.29
N ARG A 212 -2.70 -4.32 28.81
CA ARG A 212 -3.90 -4.00 28.03
C ARG A 212 -4.48 -2.68 28.52
N THR A 213 -4.72 -1.77 27.60
CA THR A 213 -5.39 -0.48 27.82
C THR A 213 -6.66 -0.42 26.98
N PRO A 214 -7.54 0.58 27.16
CA PRO A 214 -8.66 0.78 26.24
C PRO A 214 -8.26 1.03 24.78
N LEU A 215 -7.01 1.46 24.52
CA LEU A 215 -6.52 1.82 23.19
C LEU A 215 -5.67 0.72 22.53
N TYR A 216 -4.92 -0.05 23.33
CA TYR A 216 -3.96 -1.02 22.78
C TYR A 216 -3.61 -2.18 23.74
N GLU A 217 -3.06 -3.24 23.17
CA GLU A 217 -2.34 -4.31 23.87
C GLU A 217 -0.84 -4.18 23.62
N LEU A 218 -0.03 -4.24 24.68
CA LEU A 218 1.42 -4.31 24.57
C LEU A 218 1.86 -5.77 24.55
N ILE A 219 2.45 -6.21 23.44
CA ILE A 219 2.99 -7.55 23.28
C ILE A 219 4.48 -7.50 23.53
N GLN A 220 5.00 -8.35 24.42
CA GLN A 220 6.43 -8.62 24.56
C GLN A 220 6.73 -9.98 23.94
N TYR A 221 7.69 -10.03 23.02
CA TYR A 221 8.09 -11.28 22.39
C TYR A 221 9.11 -12.04 23.24
N ALA A 222 9.04 -13.37 23.17
CA ALA A 222 9.99 -14.24 23.82
C ALA A 222 11.38 -14.06 23.15
N PRO A 223 12.47 -14.03 23.93
CA PRO A 223 13.82 -14.05 23.38
C PRO A 223 14.04 -15.26 22.45
N ALA A 224 14.94 -15.13 21.49
CA ALA A 224 15.31 -16.23 20.59
C ALA A 224 15.75 -17.47 21.39
N GLU A 225 15.42 -18.66 20.88
CA GLU A 225 15.73 -19.92 21.55
C GLU A 225 17.24 -20.04 21.82
N GLY A 226 17.60 -20.33 23.08
CA GLY A 226 19.01 -20.44 23.49
C GLY A 226 19.75 -19.10 23.67
N ALA A 227 19.12 -17.95 23.46
CA ALA A 227 19.75 -16.65 23.64
C ALA A 227 20.17 -16.43 25.11
N LYS A 228 21.44 -16.12 25.33
CA LYS A 228 22.00 -15.81 26.66
C LYS A 228 21.97 -14.31 26.98
N GLU A 229 22.11 -13.48 25.95
CA GLU A 229 22.19 -12.03 26.06
C GLU A 229 21.39 -11.37 24.92
N VAL A 230 20.92 -10.15 25.18
CA VAL A 230 20.16 -9.30 24.25
C VAL A 230 20.69 -7.86 24.34
N TYR A 231 20.35 -6.99 23.38
CA TYR A 231 20.65 -5.56 23.50
C TYR A 231 20.10 -4.97 24.79
N ALA A 232 20.89 -4.10 25.42
CA ALA A 232 20.51 -3.36 26.61
C ALA A 232 19.29 -2.48 26.30
N THR A 233 19.33 -1.72 25.21
CA THR A 233 18.20 -0.90 24.75
C THR A 233 17.17 -1.78 24.01
N PRO A 234 15.91 -1.86 24.50
CA PRO A 234 14.87 -2.66 23.85
C PRO A 234 14.30 -1.95 22.61
N LEU A 235 13.60 -2.70 21.76
CA LEU A 235 12.86 -2.19 20.61
C LEU A 235 11.36 -2.15 20.92
N LEU A 236 10.71 -1.02 20.66
CA LEU A 236 9.27 -0.82 20.71
C LEU A 236 8.74 -0.42 19.33
N ILE A 237 7.81 -1.20 18.79
CA ILE A 237 7.25 -1.00 17.44
C ILE A 237 5.83 -0.47 17.55
N PHE A 238 5.58 0.63 16.84
CA PHE A 238 4.27 1.24 16.61
C PHE A 238 3.85 0.97 15.15
N PRO A 239 3.06 -0.09 14.92
CA PRO A 239 2.48 -0.38 13.61
C PRO A 239 1.36 0.63 13.30
N PRO A 240 0.95 0.78 12.02
CA PRO A 240 -0.25 1.56 11.71
C PRO A 240 -1.48 0.94 12.39
N TRP A 241 -2.48 1.76 12.73
CA TRP A 241 -3.80 1.32 13.21
C TRP A 241 -4.88 1.35 12.13
N ILE A 242 -4.52 1.68 10.89
CA ILE A 242 -5.38 1.59 9.70
C ILE A 242 -5.57 0.12 9.25
N ASN A 243 -4.58 -0.72 9.54
CA ASN A 243 -4.62 -2.16 9.38
C ASN A 243 -3.95 -2.80 10.60
N ARG A 244 -3.93 -4.13 10.68
CA ARG A 244 -3.38 -4.83 11.84
C ARG A 244 -1.85 -4.88 11.85
N PHE A 245 -1.27 -5.02 13.04
CA PHE A 245 0.18 -5.01 13.24
C PHE A 245 0.93 -6.14 12.54
N TYR A 246 0.26 -7.28 12.27
CA TYR A 246 0.90 -8.50 11.80
C TYR A 246 1.44 -8.41 10.37
N ILE A 247 1.37 -7.25 9.71
CA ILE A 247 2.19 -6.97 8.51
C ILE A 247 3.68 -7.12 8.77
N LEU A 248 4.13 -6.83 10.00
CA LEU A 248 5.51 -7.02 10.43
C LEU A 248 5.78 -8.42 10.99
N ASP A 249 4.75 -9.27 11.07
CA ASP A 249 4.81 -10.64 11.60
C ASP A 249 3.84 -11.54 10.84
N LEU A 250 4.00 -11.62 9.52
CA LEU A 250 3.13 -12.41 8.64
C LEU A 250 3.36 -13.90 8.91
N ASN A 251 4.05 -14.59 8.01
CA ASN A 251 4.48 -15.98 8.22
C ASN A 251 5.93 -15.99 8.77
N PRO A 252 6.43 -17.14 9.25
CA PRO A 252 7.79 -17.21 9.83
C PRO A 252 8.92 -16.77 8.90
N GLU A 253 8.77 -16.89 7.57
CA GLU A 253 9.77 -16.48 6.58
C GLU A 253 9.72 -14.96 6.30
N LYS A 254 8.58 -14.32 6.53
CA LYS A 254 8.32 -12.90 6.26
C LYS A 254 8.03 -12.08 7.51
N SER A 255 8.58 -12.48 8.66
CA SER A 255 8.40 -11.77 9.92
C SER A 255 9.63 -10.91 10.26
N PHE A 256 9.44 -9.59 10.23
CA PHE A 256 10.43 -8.64 10.73
C PHE A 256 10.58 -8.75 12.24
N ILE A 257 9.47 -8.92 12.97
CA ILE A 257 9.48 -9.07 14.43
C ILE A 257 10.33 -10.27 14.84
N ARG A 258 10.07 -11.44 14.23
CA ARG A 258 10.85 -12.66 14.47
C ARG A 258 12.33 -12.42 14.18
N TRP A 259 12.64 -11.82 13.04
CA TRP A 259 14.01 -11.54 12.64
C TRP A 259 14.72 -10.60 13.62
N ALA A 260 14.04 -9.56 14.12
CA ALA A 260 14.59 -8.63 15.12
C ALA A 260 14.85 -9.31 16.47
N VAL A 261 13.96 -10.22 16.90
CA VAL A 261 14.19 -11.09 18.08
C VAL A 261 15.42 -11.97 17.86
N GLU A 262 15.58 -12.55 16.67
CA GLU A 262 16.73 -13.38 16.30
C GLU A 262 18.04 -12.58 16.23
N GLN A 263 17.99 -11.27 15.96
CA GLN A 263 19.16 -10.37 16.08
C GLN A 263 19.53 -10.06 17.54
N GLY A 264 18.74 -10.55 18.51
CA GLY A 264 19.00 -10.37 19.94
C GLY A 264 18.42 -9.09 20.52
N LEU A 265 17.36 -8.51 19.93
CA LEU A 265 16.61 -7.42 20.54
C LEU A 265 15.53 -7.96 21.50
N THR A 266 15.29 -7.25 22.60
CA THR A 266 14.03 -7.42 23.34
C THR A 266 12.95 -6.62 22.60
N VAL A 267 12.00 -7.30 21.96
CA VAL A 267 11.02 -6.65 21.08
C VAL A 267 9.66 -6.55 21.75
N PHE A 268 9.09 -5.35 21.69
CA PHE A 268 7.72 -5.05 22.07
C PHE A 268 6.96 -4.48 20.87
N VAL A 269 5.68 -4.81 20.74
CA VAL A 269 4.79 -4.25 19.72
C VAL A 269 3.49 -3.79 20.34
N VAL A 270 3.02 -2.63 19.89
CA VAL A 270 1.68 -2.12 20.20
C VAL A 270 0.67 -2.72 19.22
N SER A 271 -0.25 -3.53 19.73
CA SER A 271 -1.42 -4.03 18.98
C SER A 271 -2.62 -3.13 19.27
N TRP A 272 -2.94 -2.24 18.35
CA TRP A 272 -4.04 -1.28 18.49
C TRP A 272 -5.42 -1.97 18.48
N LYS A 273 -6.35 -1.44 19.28
CA LYS A 273 -7.75 -1.85 19.25
C LYS A 273 -8.42 -1.30 17.97
N SER A 274 -9.19 -2.13 17.26
CA SER A 274 -10.10 -1.66 16.20
C SER A 274 -11.15 -0.73 16.82
N ALA A 275 -11.42 0.43 16.19
CA ALA A 275 -12.36 1.38 16.77
C ALA A 275 -13.78 0.80 16.87
N ASP A 276 -14.45 1.10 17.97
CA ASP A 276 -15.86 0.84 18.18
C ASP A 276 -16.52 2.10 18.76
N ALA A 277 -17.82 2.03 19.06
CA ALA A 277 -18.56 3.17 19.62
C ALA A 277 -17.96 3.70 20.95
N SER A 278 -17.17 2.92 21.69
CA SER A 278 -16.48 3.39 22.90
C SER A 278 -15.31 4.33 22.62
N MET A 279 -14.84 4.40 21.37
CA MET A 279 -13.70 5.19 20.94
C MET A 279 -14.08 6.49 20.21
N LYS A 280 -15.35 6.89 20.24
CA LYS A 280 -15.86 8.09 19.53
C LYS A 280 -15.13 9.40 19.88
N ASP A 281 -14.68 9.51 21.12
CA ASP A 281 -14.02 10.69 21.68
C ASP A 281 -12.49 10.60 21.57
N VAL A 282 -11.97 9.54 20.95
CA VAL A 282 -10.52 9.36 20.75
C VAL A 282 -10.03 10.37 19.73
N VAL A 283 -9.04 11.15 20.15
CA VAL A 283 -8.36 12.19 19.35
C VAL A 283 -6.87 11.89 19.22
N TRP A 284 -6.13 12.75 18.52
CA TRP A 284 -4.71 12.50 18.26
C TRP A 284 -3.85 12.54 19.54
N ASP A 285 -4.19 13.41 20.50
CA ASP A 285 -3.57 13.43 21.83
C ASP A 285 -3.55 12.04 22.48
N ASP A 286 -4.61 11.26 22.31
CA ASP A 286 -4.72 9.97 22.95
C ASP A 286 -3.76 8.94 22.39
N PHE A 287 -3.53 8.96 21.07
CA PHE A 287 -2.53 8.10 20.44
C PHE A 287 -1.12 8.45 20.86
N VAL A 288 -0.84 9.74 21.14
CA VAL A 288 0.47 10.18 21.62
C VAL A 288 0.65 9.89 23.11
N GLU A 289 -0.22 10.44 23.98
CA GLU A 289 -0.10 10.37 25.44
C GLU A 289 -0.43 8.97 25.97
N ARG A 290 -1.62 8.46 25.63
CA ARG A 290 -2.14 7.18 26.14
C ARG A 290 -1.76 5.98 25.29
N GLY A 291 -1.07 6.21 24.17
CA GLY A 291 -0.57 5.19 23.27
C GLY A 291 0.96 5.12 23.30
N GLN A 292 1.62 6.01 22.57
CA GLN A 292 3.07 5.92 22.33
C GLN A 292 3.91 6.25 23.58
N ILE A 293 3.61 7.36 24.28
CA ILE A 293 4.34 7.76 25.50
C ILE A 293 4.09 6.74 26.62
N ASP A 294 2.83 6.38 26.85
CA ASP A 294 2.47 5.34 27.84
C ASP A 294 3.18 3.99 27.57
N ALA A 295 3.27 3.55 26.31
CA ALA A 295 4.01 2.34 25.96
C ALA A 295 5.53 2.49 26.16
N ILE A 296 6.11 3.63 25.79
CA ILE A 296 7.54 3.92 26.01
C ILE A 296 7.85 3.86 27.50
N ASP A 297 7.09 4.56 28.33
CA ASP A 297 7.32 4.60 29.78
C ASP A 297 7.10 3.23 30.42
N THR A 298 6.06 2.49 29.99
CA THR A 298 5.84 1.10 30.43
C THR A 298 7.05 0.21 30.17
N VAL A 299 7.63 0.25 28.97
CA VAL A 299 8.80 -0.58 28.62
C VAL A 299 10.04 -0.15 29.40
N ARG A 300 10.26 1.16 29.54
CA ARG A 300 11.39 1.71 30.30
C ARG A 300 11.34 1.29 31.77
N GLU A 301 10.18 1.43 32.40
CA GLU A 301 9.97 1.05 33.81
C GLU A 301 10.03 -0.47 34.03
N LEU A 302 9.50 -1.25 33.08
CA LEU A 302 9.54 -2.72 33.14
C LEU A 302 10.98 -3.24 33.10
N LEU A 303 11.80 -2.67 32.23
CA LEU A 303 13.16 -3.14 31.95
C LEU A 303 14.27 -2.37 32.68
N ASP A 304 13.89 -1.31 33.41
CA ASP A 304 14.81 -0.38 34.09
C ASP A 304 15.86 0.19 33.14
N VAL A 305 15.41 0.78 32.03
CA VAL A 305 16.26 1.37 30.99
C VAL A 305 16.00 2.86 30.78
N LYS A 306 17.05 3.61 30.44
CA LYS A 306 16.94 5.06 30.23
C LYS A 306 16.00 5.41 29.06
N GLY A 307 16.07 4.66 27.98
CA GLY A 307 15.25 4.88 26.78
C GLY A 307 15.11 3.63 25.93
N VAL A 308 14.34 3.73 24.85
CA VAL A 308 14.04 2.62 23.94
C VAL A 308 14.34 2.98 22.49
N HIS A 309 14.66 2.00 21.65
CA HIS A 309 14.58 2.15 20.21
C HIS A 309 13.11 2.09 19.80
N THR A 310 12.68 3.00 18.93
CA THR A 310 11.30 3.03 18.43
C THR A 310 11.25 2.79 16.93
N ILE A 311 10.22 2.09 16.47
CA ILE A 311 9.82 2.05 15.06
C ILE A 311 8.41 2.63 14.95
N GLY A 312 8.17 3.52 14.00
CA GLY A 312 6.84 3.94 13.59
C GLY A 312 6.61 3.66 12.11
N TYR A 313 5.53 2.93 11.80
CA TYR A 313 5.17 2.59 10.41
C TYR A 313 3.94 3.39 9.96
N CYS A 314 4.05 4.08 8.82
CA CYS A 314 2.98 4.82 8.16
C CYS A 314 2.40 5.87 9.13
N VAL A 315 1.08 5.86 9.38
CA VAL A 315 0.41 6.82 10.29
C VAL A 315 0.96 6.81 11.72
N ALA A 316 1.42 5.64 12.20
CA ALA A 316 2.05 5.54 13.51
C ALA A 316 3.47 6.16 13.51
N GLY A 317 4.13 6.19 12.35
CA GLY A 317 5.36 6.96 12.13
C GLY A 317 5.09 8.46 12.11
N THR A 318 4.05 8.93 11.41
CA THR A 318 3.62 10.35 11.46
C THR A 318 3.37 10.78 12.91
N THR A 319 2.71 9.93 13.69
CA THR A 319 2.41 10.19 15.11
C THR A 319 3.67 10.08 15.98
N LEU A 320 4.60 9.16 15.66
CA LEU A 320 5.90 9.10 16.33
C LEU A 320 6.70 10.38 16.14
N ALA A 321 6.65 11.02 14.97
CA ALA A 321 7.30 12.32 14.79
C ALA A 321 6.74 13.40 15.73
N ALA A 322 5.42 13.45 15.90
CA ALA A 322 4.77 14.32 16.88
C ALA A 322 5.18 13.97 18.33
N THR A 323 5.23 12.67 18.66
CA THR A 323 5.70 12.17 19.96
C THR A 323 7.14 12.60 20.25
N LEU A 324 8.04 12.52 19.28
CA LEU A 324 9.44 12.98 19.47
C LEU A 324 9.51 14.49 19.71
N ALA A 325 8.69 15.28 19.01
CA ALA A 325 8.64 16.73 19.20
C ALA A 325 8.09 17.11 20.57
N VAL A 326 7.02 16.44 21.03
CA VAL A 326 6.45 16.71 22.37
C VAL A 326 7.40 16.28 23.48
N LEU A 327 8.05 15.12 23.36
CA LEU A 327 9.06 14.67 24.32
C LEU A 327 10.25 15.65 24.36
N HIS A 328 10.69 16.16 23.22
CA HIS A 328 11.73 17.19 23.20
C HIS A 328 11.30 18.47 23.91
N ALA A 329 10.11 18.99 23.59
CA ALA A 329 9.58 20.21 24.21
C ALA A 329 9.43 20.08 25.74
N ARG A 330 9.18 18.87 26.25
CA ARG A 330 9.08 18.56 27.68
C ARG A 330 10.42 18.25 28.36
N GLY A 331 11.53 18.22 27.62
CA GLY A 331 12.84 17.84 28.16
C GLY A 331 13.00 16.32 28.38
N GLU A 332 12.16 15.51 27.75
CA GLU A 332 12.08 14.05 27.90
C GLU A 332 12.58 13.29 26.65
N ALA A 333 13.31 13.97 25.75
CA ALA A 333 13.78 13.36 24.49
C ALA A 333 14.57 12.06 24.67
N GLU A 334 15.28 11.93 25.80
CA GLU A 334 16.09 10.76 26.16
C GLU A 334 15.30 9.48 26.45
N LYS A 335 13.96 9.58 26.57
CA LYS A 335 13.08 8.40 26.62
C LYS A 335 13.17 7.57 25.34
N VAL A 336 13.55 8.18 24.22
CA VAL A 336 13.76 7.50 22.93
C VAL A 336 15.22 7.58 22.53
N ALA A 337 15.92 6.44 22.59
CA ALA A 337 17.33 6.34 22.24
C ALA A 337 17.57 6.51 20.73
N SER A 338 16.67 5.96 19.92
CA SER A 338 16.63 6.19 18.47
C SER A 338 15.22 5.95 17.92
N ALA A 339 14.93 6.52 16.75
CA ALA A 339 13.67 6.38 16.06
C ALA A 339 13.87 5.88 14.62
N THR A 340 13.05 4.92 14.21
CA THR A 340 13.04 4.39 12.86
C THR A 340 11.66 4.63 12.24
N PHE A 341 11.64 5.13 11.01
CA PHE A 341 10.41 5.42 10.27
C PHE A 341 10.31 4.51 9.05
N PHE A 342 9.23 3.73 8.96
CA PHE A 342 8.90 2.95 7.77
C PHE A 342 7.83 3.70 6.99
N THR A 343 8.19 4.15 5.79
CA THR A 343 7.28 4.80 4.81
C THR A 343 6.29 5.75 5.48
N ALA A 344 6.82 6.65 6.31
CA ALA A 344 6.03 7.57 7.13
C ALA A 344 6.18 9.00 6.62
N GLN A 345 5.06 9.68 6.44
CA GLN A 345 5.01 11.05 5.96
C GLN A 345 4.89 11.99 7.16
N VAL A 346 5.71 13.04 7.19
CA VAL A 346 5.57 14.14 8.17
C VAL A 346 5.13 15.43 7.48
N ASP A 347 5.47 15.58 6.20
CA ASP A 347 5.05 16.66 5.32
C ASP A 347 4.14 16.11 4.22
N PHE A 348 2.90 16.57 4.21
CA PHE A 348 1.84 16.09 3.31
C PHE A 348 1.65 16.98 2.07
N SER A 349 2.51 17.99 1.86
CA SER A 349 2.43 18.85 0.66
C SER A 349 2.64 18.11 -0.66
N GLU A 350 3.28 16.94 -0.63
CA GLU A 350 3.42 16.02 -1.77
C GLU A 350 2.97 14.60 -1.39
N ALA A 351 1.82 14.48 -0.71
CA ALA A 351 1.36 13.22 -0.09
C ALA A 351 0.96 12.08 -1.06
N GLY A 352 1.11 12.30 -2.37
CA GLY A 352 0.73 11.34 -3.42
C GLY A 352 -0.78 11.31 -3.67
N GLU A 353 -1.22 10.21 -4.29
CA GLU A 353 -2.58 10.06 -4.82
C GLU A 353 -3.67 10.15 -3.73
N LEU A 354 -3.33 9.85 -2.47
CA LEU A 354 -4.25 10.03 -1.34
C LEU A 354 -4.71 11.48 -1.18
N GLY A 355 -3.85 12.46 -1.46
CA GLY A 355 -4.20 13.88 -1.40
C GLY A 355 -5.30 14.27 -2.39
N MET A 356 -5.54 13.45 -3.42
CA MET A 356 -6.56 13.69 -4.45
C MET A 356 -7.98 13.44 -3.94
N PHE A 357 -8.12 12.67 -2.84
CA PHE A 357 -9.39 12.31 -2.20
C PHE A 357 -9.73 13.19 -0.99
N VAL A 358 -8.99 14.29 -0.77
CA VAL A 358 -9.15 15.16 0.40
C VAL A 358 -9.60 16.56 -0.01
N ASP A 359 -10.86 16.71 -0.43
CA ASP A 359 -11.52 18.00 -0.67
C ASP A 359 -12.71 18.19 0.29
N ASP A 360 -13.30 19.40 0.28
CA ASP A 360 -14.36 19.75 1.22
C ASP A 360 -15.63 18.89 1.04
N ASP A 361 -15.94 18.45 -0.18
CA ASP A 361 -17.09 17.60 -0.47
C ASP A 361 -16.86 16.16 0.03
N GLN A 362 -15.66 15.61 -0.21
CA GLN A 362 -15.27 14.30 0.33
C GLN A 362 -15.21 14.32 1.86
N LEU A 363 -14.69 15.39 2.46
CA LEU A 363 -14.67 15.54 3.92
C LEU A 363 -16.09 15.63 4.51
N ALA A 364 -17.02 16.28 3.82
CA ALA A 364 -18.43 16.30 4.22
C ALA A 364 -19.06 14.90 4.11
N MET A 365 -18.77 14.15 3.05
CA MET A 365 -19.19 12.76 2.89
C MET A 365 -18.66 11.88 4.03
N ILE A 366 -17.34 11.89 4.28
CA ILE A 366 -16.70 11.08 5.34
C ILE A 366 -17.30 11.41 6.72
N ARG A 367 -17.58 12.68 6.99
CA ARG A 367 -18.25 13.11 8.23
C ARG A 367 -19.64 12.47 8.38
N SER A 368 -20.38 12.32 7.29
CA SER A 368 -21.71 11.67 7.30
C SER A 368 -21.62 10.15 7.50
N LEU A 369 -20.48 9.52 7.23
CA LEU A 369 -20.26 8.09 7.40
C LEU A 369 -19.88 7.70 8.85
N GLY A 370 -19.33 8.63 9.63
CA GLY A 370 -18.84 8.40 11.00
C GLY A 370 -19.91 8.50 12.11
N THR A 371 -21.18 8.21 11.83
CA THR A 371 -22.32 8.49 12.74
C THR A 371 -22.26 7.72 14.06
N GLU A 372 -21.61 6.56 14.09
CA GLU A 372 -21.43 5.75 15.31
C GLU A 372 -20.17 6.12 16.11
N GLY A 373 -19.47 7.19 15.71
CA GLY A 373 -18.23 7.64 16.34
C GLY A 373 -16.95 7.00 15.79
N PHE A 374 -17.08 6.07 14.85
CA PHE A 374 -15.97 5.49 14.11
C PHE A 374 -16.31 5.39 12.61
N LEU A 375 -15.28 5.39 11.77
CA LEU A 375 -15.38 5.07 10.36
C LEU A 375 -15.17 3.57 10.19
N ASP A 376 -16.13 2.91 9.54
CA ASP A 376 -16.04 1.50 9.18
C ASP A 376 -14.85 1.26 8.23
N GLY A 377 -14.02 0.27 8.56
CA GLY A 377 -12.80 -0.04 7.80
C GLY A 377 -13.03 -0.37 6.33
N ARG A 378 -14.24 -0.77 5.92
CA ARG A 378 -14.59 -1.04 4.53
C ARG A 378 -14.48 0.18 3.63
N TYR A 379 -14.75 1.38 4.15
CA TYR A 379 -14.55 2.62 3.39
C TYR A 379 -13.07 2.87 3.09
N MET A 380 -12.20 2.64 4.08
CA MET A 380 -10.75 2.74 3.88
C MET A 380 -10.24 1.69 2.89
N ALA A 381 -10.70 0.43 3.01
CA ALA A 381 -10.35 -0.63 2.05
C ALA A 381 -10.75 -0.26 0.62
N ALA A 382 -11.95 0.33 0.42
CA ALA A 382 -12.38 0.78 -0.89
C ALA A 382 -11.41 1.83 -1.46
N THR A 383 -11.05 2.84 -0.68
CA THR A 383 -10.09 3.89 -1.09
C THR A 383 -8.71 3.29 -1.41
N PHE A 384 -8.15 2.44 -0.55
CA PHE A 384 -6.86 1.80 -0.83
C PHE A 384 -6.90 0.86 -2.04
N ASN A 385 -8.01 0.17 -2.28
CA ASN A 385 -8.17 -0.63 -3.49
C ASN A 385 -8.19 0.26 -4.73
N LEU A 386 -8.85 1.42 -4.70
CA LEU A 386 -8.85 2.38 -5.82
C LEU A 386 -7.45 2.96 -6.11
N LEU A 387 -6.62 3.10 -5.08
CA LEU A 387 -5.26 3.65 -5.16
C LEU A 387 -4.20 2.63 -5.59
N ARG A 388 -4.44 1.34 -5.36
CA ARG A 388 -3.49 0.31 -5.75
C ARG A 388 -3.30 0.34 -7.26
N GLY A 389 -2.05 0.13 -7.68
CA GLY A 389 -1.71 -0.09 -9.07
C GLY A 389 -2.72 -1.06 -9.67
N ARG A 390 -3.50 -0.56 -10.64
CA ARG A 390 -4.74 -1.18 -11.11
C ARG A 390 -4.56 -2.58 -11.67
N ASP A 391 -3.32 -2.93 -12.00
CA ASP A 391 -2.86 -4.30 -12.19
C ASP A 391 -3.35 -5.25 -11.08
N LEU A 392 -3.40 -4.87 -9.80
CA LEU A 392 -3.80 -5.79 -8.73
C LEU A 392 -5.30 -6.13 -8.75
N ILE A 393 -6.17 -5.17 -9.10
CA ILE A 393 -7.61 -5.37 -9.24
C ILE A 393 -7.90 -6.12 -10.55
N TRP A 394 -7.34 -5.66 -11.66
CA TRP A 394 -7.62 -6.26 -12.97
C TRP A 394 -6.98 -7.64 -13.13
N ASN A 395 -5.81 -7.90 -12.52
CA ASN A 395 -5.28 -9.27 -12.45
C ASN A 395 -6.24 -10.21 -11.73
N TYR A 396 -6.96 -9.73 -10.72
CA TYR A 396 -7.94 -10.54 -10.01
C TYR A 396 -9.18 -10.78 -10.87
N VAL A 397 -9.72 -9.75 -11.52
CA VAL A 397 -10.83 -9.89 -12.47
C VAL A 397 -10.47 -10.94 -13.53
N THR A 398 -9.32 -10.78 -14.18
CA THR A 398 -8.86 -11.71 -15.22
C THR A 398 -8.66 -13.12 -14.66
N ASN A 399 -7.92 -13.30 -13.56
CA ASN A 399 -7.62 -14.64 -13.07
C ASN A 399 -8.80 -15.34 -12.40
N ASN A 400 -9.56 -14.65 -11.57
CA ASN A 400 -10.55 -15.28 -10.70
C ASN A 400 -11.97 -15.22 -11.27
N TYR A 401 -12.31 -14.15 -12.02
CA TYR A 401 -13.63 -14.02 -12.64
C TYR A 401 -13.67 -14.48 -14.09
N LEU A 402 -12.61 -14.24 -14.88
CA LEU A 402 -12.60 -14.66 -16.30
C LEU A 402 -12.00 -16.07 -16.48
N MET A 403 -10.85 -16.35 -15.84
CA MET A 403 -10.16 -17.64 -15.96
C MET A 403 -10.66 -18.69 -14.97
N GLY A 404 -11.52 -18.31 -14.00
CA GLY A 404 -12.05 -19.22 -12.99
C GLY A 404 -10.99 -19.86 -12.08
N LYS A 405 -9.82 -19.22 -11.91
CA LYS A 405 -8.75 -19.74 -11.05
C LYS A 405 -9.15 -19.62 -9.57
N ASP A 406 -8.63 -20.55 -8.77
CA ASP A 406 -8.77 -20.47 -7.31
C ASP A 406 -7.99 -19.29 -6.73
N TYR A 407 -8.41 -18.81 -5.57
CA TYR A 407 -7.70 -17.75 -4.85
C TYR A 407 -6.36 -18.27 -4.32
N ALA A 408 -5.27 -17.62 -4.70
CA ALA A 408 -3.97 -17.96 -4.16
C ALA A 408 -3.92 -17.65 -2.65
N PRO A 409 -3.35 -18.54 -1.81
CA PRO A 409 -3.05 -18.22 -0.43
C PRO A 409 -1.90 -17.21 -0.44
N PHE A 410 -2.24 -15.92 -0.26
CA PHE A 410 -1.29 -14.83 -0.29
C PHE A 410 -1.48 -13.97 0.95
N ASP A 411 -0.61 -14.21 1.93
CA ASP A 411 -0.57 -13.59 3.25
C ASP A 411 -0.75 -12.07 3.25
N LEU A 412 -0.10 -11.39 2.31
CA LEU A 412 -0.21 -9.94 2.17
C LEU A 412 -1.60 -9.47 1.74
N LEU A 413 -2.30 -10.25 0.91
CA LEU A 413 -3.67 -9.95 0.50
C LEU A 413 -4.65 -10.27 1.63
N HIS A 414 -4.41 -11.35 2.40
CA HIS A 414 -5.16 -11.62 3.62
C HIS A 414 -5.09 -10.45 4.59
N TRP A 415 -3.87 -9.99 4.90
CA TRP A 415 -3.65 -8.84 5.78
C TRP A 415 -4.37 -7.59 5.29
N ASN A 416 -4.33 -7.32 3.98
CA ASN A 416 -4.98 -6.13 3.46
C ASN A 416 -6.51 -6.18 3.56
N SER A 417 -7.10 -7.36 3.40
CA SER A 417 -8.55 -7.54 3.58
C SER A 417 -8.99 -7.48 5.05
N ASP A 418 -8.06 -7.62 6.00
CA ASP A 418 -8.30 -7.51 7.43
C ASP A 418 -8.17 -6.06 7.89
N VAL A 419 -9.23 -5.30 7.59
CA VAL A 419 -9.37 -3.88 7.91
C VAL A 419 -9.67 -3.64 9.38
N THR A 420 -9.32 -2.44 9.86
CA THR A 420 -9.72 -1.94 11.18
C THR A 420 -10.58 -0.69 11.03
N ASN A 421 -11.43 -0.45 12.02
CA ASN A 421 -12.19 0.78 12.12
C ASN A 421 -11.33 1.91 12.68
N LEU A 422 -11.63 3.15 12.29
CA LEU A 422 -10.89 4.34 12.71
C LEU A 422 -11.78 5.25 13.58
N PRO A 423 -11.29 5.83 14.69
CA PRO A 423 -12.08 6.82 15.42
C PRO A 423 -12.40 8.02 14.52
N ALA A 424 -13.68 8.39 14.41
CA ALA A 424 -14.13 9.35 13.41
C ALA A 424 -13.53 10.75 13.65
N THR A 425 -13.47 11.18 14.91
CA THR A 425 -12.91 12.48 15.30
C THR A 425 -11.43 12.58 14.93
N TRP A 426 -10.63 11.58 15.32
CA TRP A 426 -9.23 11.51 14.93
C TRP A 426 -9.04 11.48 13.41
N HIS A 427 -9.80 10.64 12.70
CA HIS A 427 -9.65 10.50 11.25
C HIS A 427 -9.94 11.80 10.51
N MET A 428 -10.99 12.53 10.92
CA MET A 428 -11.30 13.84 10.36
C MET A 428 -10.16 14.83 10.58
N SER A 429 -9.62 14.93 11.80
CA SER A 429 -8.45 15.77 12.09
C SER A 429 -7.22 15.34 11.29
N TYR A 430 -6.98 14.04 11.13
CA TYR A 430 -5.86 13.54 10.33
C TYR A 430 -5.95 14.01 8.86
N LEU A 431 -7.14 13.93 8.25
CA LEU A 431 -7.34 14.40 6.88
C LEU A 431 -7.27 15.94 6.78
N THR A 432 -7.91 16.67 7.68
CA THR A 432 -7.93 18.14 7.61
C THR A 432 -6.61 18.77 8.01
N ASP A 433 -6.08 18.40 9.17
CA ASP A 433 -4.91 19.07 9.74
C ASP A 433 -3.62 18.64 9.06
N LEU A 434 -3.54 17.40 8.56
CA LEU A 434 -2.32 16.90 7.91
C LEU A 434 -2.44 16.92 6.39
N TYR A 435 -3.34 16.14 5.79
CA TYR A 435 -3.42 16.03 4.33
C TYR A 435 -3.81 17.36 3.65
N ARG A 436 -4.77 18.10 4.20
CA ARG A 436 -5.23 19.36 3.61
C ARG A 436 -4.40 20.56 4.05
N ASP A 437 -4.22 20.73 5.37
CA ASP A 437 -3.65 21.96 5.94
C ASP A 437 -2.15 21.83 6.27
N ASN A 438 -1.56 20.63 6.19
CA ASN A 438 -0.14 20.32 6.45
C ASN A 438 0.43 20.97 7.72
N LYS A 439 -0.32 20.90 8.83
CA LYS A 439 -0.02 21.62 10.07
C LYS A 439 1.12 20.99 10.89
N LEU A 440 1.41 19.70 10.73
CA LEU A 440 2.45 19.02 11.52
C LEU A 440 3.86 19.63 11.33
N VAL A 441 4.16 20.11 10.12
CA VAL A 441 5.45 20.74 9.81
C VAL A 441 5.49 22.24 10.13
N GLN A 442 4.36 22.82 10.53
CA GLN A 442 4.26 24.24 10.88
C GLN A 442 4.47 24.39 12.40
N PRO A 443 5.58 25.03 12.85
CA PRO A 443 5.88 25.13 14.28
C PRO A 443 4.74 25.77 15.07
N GLY A 444 4.24 25.04 16.07
CA GLY A 444 3.17 25.47 16.96
C GLY A 444 1.75 25.44 16.39
N ALA A 445 1.55 24.99 15.14
CA ALA A 445 0.21 24.88 14.55
C ALA A 445 -0.62 23.73 15.16
N LEU A 446 0.04 22.71 15.69
CA LEU A 446 -0.55 21.61 16.45
C LEU A 446 0.07 21.55 17.84
N ALA A 447 -0.68 21.02 18.80
CA ALA A 447 -0.23 20.81 20.17
C ALA A 447 -0.72 19.45 20.69
N ILE A 448 0.05 18.85 21.59
CA ILE A 448 -0.32 17.63 22.31
C ILE A 448 -0.29 17.90 23.80
N GLY A 449 -1.40 17.66 24.51
CA GLY A 449 -1.55 17.98 25.93
C GLY A 449 -1.24 19.46 26.23
N GLY A 450 -1.59 20.36 25.30
CA GLY A 450 -1.26 21.79 25.37
C GLY A 450 0.20 22.14 25.08
N THR A 451 1.06 21.18 24.77
CA THR A 451 2.46 21.40 24.39
C THR A 451 2.56 21.59 22.87
N PRO A 452 2.98 22.76 22.37
CA PRO A 452 3.11 23.00 20.92
C PRO A 452 4.16 22.09 20.27
N LEU A 453 3.87 21.60 19.07
CA LEU A 453 4.77 20.74 18.31
C LEU A 453 5.71 21.56 17.42
N ASP A 454 6.99 21.18 17.39
CA ASP A 454 7.98 21.72 16.46
C ASP A 454 8.97 20.62 16.07
N LEU A 455 8.80 20.08 14.85
CA LEU A 455 9.68 19.02 14.34
C LEU A 455 11.14 19.49 14.16
N SER A 456 11.37 20.81 13.98
CA SER A 456 12.73 21.39 13.86
C SER A 456 13.56 21.28 15.13
N LYS A 457 12.93 20.90 16.25
CA LYS A 457 13.61 20.69 17.53
C LYS A 457 14.00 19.24 17.77
N VAL A 458 13.48 18.28 17.01
CA VAL A 458 13.80 16.86 17.18
C VAL A 458 15.28 16.60 16.88
N ARG A 459 15.99 16.02 17.86
CA ARG A 459 17.43 15.67 17.79
C ARG A 459 17.70 14.16 17.91
N THR A 460 16.65 13.35 18.10
CA THR A 460 16.75 11.89 18.25
C THR A 460 17.43 11.27 17.02
N PRO A 461 18.44 10.38 17.19
CA PRO A 461 19.03 9.64 16.08
C PRO A 461 17.95 8.90 15.28
N THR A 462 17.93 9.11 13.96
CA THR A 462 16.80 8.70 13.11
C THR A 462 17.25 7.84 11.93
N TYR A 463 16.52 6.75 11.68
CA TYR A 463 16.63 5.94 10.46
C TYR A 463 15.33 6.04 9.67
N VAL A 464 15.40 6.48 8.42
CA VAL A 464 14.22 6.68 7.57
C VAL A 464 14.30 5.70 6.41
N GLN A 465 13.31 4.82 6.30
CA GLN A 465 13.16 3.91 5.19
C GLN A 465 11.97 4.34 4.33
N ALA A 466 12.19 4.46 3.02
CA ALA A 466 11.17 4.74 2.03
C ALA A 466 11.17 3.70 0.90
N GLY A 467 10.01 3.41 0.31
CA GLY A 467 9.92 2.58 -0.90
C GLY A 467 10.05 3.44 -2.16
N ARG A 468 10.92 3.04 -3.09
CA ARG A 468 11.12 3.73 -4.38
C ARG A 468 9.86 3.74 -5.24
N GLU A 469 9.06 2.68 -5.17
CA GLU A 469 7.82 2.50 -5.93
C GLU A 469 6.58 2.68 -5.04
N ASP A 470 6.74 3.37 -3.90
CA ASP A 470 5.65 3.61 -2.96
C ASP A 470 4.73 4.72 -3.50
N HIS A 471 3.47 4.37 -3.76
CA HIS A 471 2.42 5.29 -4.19
C HIS A 471 1.53 5.77 -3.02
N ILE A 472 1.61 5.11 -1.85
CA ILE A 472 0.83 5.44 -0.65
C ILE A 472 1.56 6.51 0.15
N ALA A 473 2.86 6.33 0.35
CA ALA A 473 3.76 7.27 0.98
C ALA A 473 4.94 7.53 0.04
N PRO A 474 4.78 8.42 -0.96
CA PRO A 474 5.82 8.65 -1.96
C PRO A 474 7.17 8.96 -1.33
N ALA A 475 8.24 8.37 -1.87
CA ALA A 475 9.60 8.58 -1.36
C ALA A 475 9.96 10.07 -1.26
N GLN A 476 9.44 10.89 -2.17
CA GLN A 476 9.62 12.35 -2.16
C GLN A 476 9.00 13.01 -0.92
N SER A 477 7.81 12.61 -0.50
CA SER A 477 7.22 13.10 0.76
C SER A 477 7.97 12.56 1.98
N VAL A 478 8.29 11.26 1.99
CA VAL A 478 9.04 10.65 3.10
C VAL A 478 10.42 11.32 3.27
N TRP A 479 11.10 11.70 2.17
CA TRP A 479 12.37 12.42 2.19
C TRP A 479 12.30 13.75 2.96
N LYS A 480 11.16 14.45 2.94
CA LYS A 480 11.04 15.76 3.59
C LYS A 480 11.25 15.73 5.10
N ILE A 481 11.13 14.57 5.76
CA ILE A 481 11.52 14.45 7.17
C ILE A 481 12.97 14.90 7.43
N THR A 482 13.87 14.75 6.43
CA THR A 482 15.26 15.20 6.49
C THR A 482 15.42 16.71 6.56
N HIS A 483 14.42 17.48 6.10
CA HIS A 483 14.40 18.94 6.18
C HIS A 483 13.97 19.45 7.55
N TYR A 484 13.22 18.64 8.29
CA TYR A 484 12.70 19.02 9.61
C TYR A 484 13.58 18.52 10.74
N PHE A 485 13.97 17.24 10.73
CA PHE A 485 14.73 16.68 11.84
C PHE A 485 16.18 17.17 11.82
N GLN A 486 16.72 17.47 13.00
CA GLN A 486 18.05 18.08 13.14
C GLN A 486 19.04 17.15 13.88
N GLY A 487 18.60 15.96 14.27
CA GLY A 487 19.46 14.91 14.81
C GLY A 487 20.25 14.20 13.72
N PRO A 488 21.20 13.30 14.09
CA PRO A 488 21.81 12.38 13.14
C PRO A 488 20.73 11.57 12.42
N LEU A 489 20.71 11.60 11.09
CA LEU A 489 19.70 10.93 10.29
C LEU A 489 20.36 10.10 9.19
N LYS A 490 19.89 8.86 9.02
CA LYS A 490 20.23 7.99 7.90
C LYS A 490 18.98 7.73 7.06
N PHE A 491 19.04 8.06 5.77
CA PHE A 491 17.96 7.77 4.83
C PHE A 491 18.31 6.55 3.98
N VAL A 492 17.34 5.65 3.78
CA VAL A 492 17.46 4.42 3.01
C VAL A 492 16.28 4.30 2.05
N LEU A 493 16.59 4.16 0.77
CA LEU A 493 15.58 3.94 -0.27
C LEU A 493 15.54 2.45 -0.64
N ALA A 494 14.42 1.77 -0.42
CA ALA A 494 14.24 0.36 -0.79
C ALA A 494 13.65 0.25 -2.21
N GLY A 495 14.06 -0.76 -2.97
CA GLY A 495 13.70 -0.94 -4.39
C GLY A 495 12.29 -1.42 -4.70
N SER A 496 11.35 -1.41 -3.76
CA SER A 496 9.97 -1.80 -4.00
C SER A 496 8.98 -0.81 -3.38
N GLY A 497 7.68 -1.12 -3.42
CA GLY A 497 6.61 -0.25 -2.92
C GLY A 497 6.38 -0.32 -1.42
N HIS A 498 5.24 0.23 -0.96
CA HIS A 498 4.91 0.47 0.45
C HIS A 498 5.19 -0.70 1.40
N ILE A 499 4.78 -1.91 1.00
CA ILE A 499 4.88 -3.09 1.87
C ILE A 499 6.09 -3.93 1.52
N ALA A 500 6.28 -4.27 0.25
CA ALA A 500 7.41 -5.09 -0.19
C ALA A 500 8.77 -4.40 0.01
N GLY A 501 8.81 -3.06 0.07
CA GLY A 501 10.00 -2.30 0.43
C GLY A 501 10.35 -2.41 1.91
N VAL A 502 9.34 -2.46 2.80
CA VAL A 502 9.52 -2.63 4.26
C VAL A 502 9.78 -4.09 4.60
N VAL A 503 8.87 -4.97 4.18
CA VAL A 503 8.88 -6.41 4.47
C VAL A 503 9.71 -7.15 3.43
N ASN A 504 11.04 -7.05 3.58
CA ASN A 504 12.00 -7.72 2.71
C ASN A 504 12.96 -8.58 3.56
N PRO A 505 12.62 -9.83 3.90
CA PRO A 505 13.48 -10.67 4.72
C PRO A 505 14.82 -10.98 4.01
N PRO A 506 15.98 -10.91 4.71
CA PRO A 506 17.29 -11.14 4.11
C PRO A 506 17.44 -12.48 3.39
N SER A 507 16.78 -13.53 3.92
CA SER A 507 16.77 -14.87 3.34
C SER A 507 16.14 -14.94 1.95
N ALA A 508 15.25 -14.01 1.59
CA ALA A 508 14.62 -13.99 0.28
C ALA A 508 15.59 -13.55 -0.83
N GLN A 509 16.66 -12.82 -0.49
CA GLN A 509 17.63 -12.27 -1.45
C GLN A 509 16.99 -11.50 -2.61
N LYS A 510 15.85 -10.85 -2.35
CA LYS A 510 15.10 -10.05 -3.32
C LYS A 510 15.37 -8.56 -3.15
N TYR A 511 15.14 -7.85 -4.25
CA TYR A 511 15.29 -6.40 -4.35
C TYR A 511 16.70 -5.91 -4.00
N GLN A 512 16.79 -4.62 -3.76
CA GLN A 512 17.99 -3.86 -3.48
C GLN A 512 17.58 -2.62 -2.67
N TYR A 513 18.55 -1.94 -2.10
CA TYR A 513 18.36 -0.67 -1.43
C TYR A 513 19.52 0.28 -1.74
N TRP A 514 19.28 1.56 -1.59
CA TRP A 514 20.26 2.61 -1.82
C TRP A 514 20.50 3.39 -0.53
N THR A 515 21.77 3.66 -0.26
CA THR A 515 22.22 4.55 0.81
C THR A 515 23.19 5.56 0.23
N ASN A 516 23.15 6.78 0.77
CA ASN A 516 24.10 7.84 0.42
C ASN A 516 24.65 8.42 1.71
N SER A 517 25.98 8.49 1.81
CA SER A 517 26.68 9.09 2.96
C SER A 517 26.84 10.59 2.85
N ASP A 518 26.63 11.16 1.66
CA ASP A 518 26.77 12.58 1.40
C ASP A 518 25.58 13.36 1.95
N LYS A 519 25.83 14.58 2.41
CA LYS A 519 24.77 15.51 2.78
C LYS A 519 24.28 16.21 1.52
N VAL A 520 23.04 15.90 1.15
CA VAL A 520 22.37 16.42 -0.05
C VAL A 520 20.99 16.94 0.34
N GLU A 521 20.47 17.89 -0.43
CA GLU A 521 19.22 18.57 -0.10
C GLU A 521 18.00 17.85 -0.69
N THR A 522 18.18 17.20 -1.85
CA THR A 522 17.08 16.59 -2.60
C THR A 522 17.21 15.07 -2.72
N LEU A 523 16.07 14.40 -2.85
CA LEU A 523 16.01 12.96 -3.12
C LEU A 523 16.68 12.59 -4.46
N THR A 524 16.61 13.47 -5.45
CA THR A 524 17.26 13.30 -6.75
C THR A 524 18.78 13.26 -6.60
N GLU A 525 19.37 14.20 -5.86
CA GLU A 525 20.80 14.22 -5.55
C GLU A 525 21.21 13.01 -4.70
N PHE A 526 20.36 12.65 -3.72
CA PHE A 526 20.55 11.43 -2.93
C PHE A 526 20.71 10.23 -3.84
N PHE A 527 19.75 10.02 -4.76
CA PHE A 527 19.76 8.87 -5.64
C PHE A 527 20.94 8.90 -6.62
N ALA A 528 21.31 10.08 -7.14
CA ALA A 528 22.43 10.23 -8.06
C ALA A 528 23.79 9.86 -7.43
N GLY A 529 23.98 10.14 -6.14
CA GLY A 529 25.18 9.78 -5.38
C GLY A 529 25.08 8.46 -4.60
N ALA A 530 23.93 7.79 -4.61
CA ALA A 530 23.70 6.64 -3.75
C ALA A 530 24.41 5.38 -4.23
N LYS A 531 24.88 4.60 -3.26
CA LYS A 531 25.38 3.25 -3.48
C LYS A 531 24.23 2.24 -3.42
N GLU A 532 24.03 1.52 -4.52
CA GLU A 532 23.13 0.36 -4.54
C GLU A 532 23.73 -0.82 -3.79
N THR A 533 22.93 -1.46 -2.93
CA THR A 533 23.27 -2.71 -2.26
C THR A 533 22.18 -3.74 -2.52
N LYS A 534 22.57 -4.91 -3.03
CA LYS A 534 21.65 -6.01 -3.34
C LYS A 534 21.08 -6.63 -2.05
N GLY A 535 19.80 -6.99 -2.09
CA GLY A 535 19.11 -7.70 -1.02
C GLY A 535 18.37 -6.78 -0.04
N SER A 536 18.15 -7.29 1.16
CA SER A 536 17.40 -6.60 2.22
C SER A 536 18.23 -5.48 2.87
N TRP A 537 17.56 -4.39 3.24
CA TRP A 537 18.12 -3.32 4.06
C TRP A 537 18.08 -3.64 5.57
N TRP A 538 17.39 -4.69 6.02
CA TRP A 538 17.32 -5.04 7.44
C TRP A 538 18.70 -5.23 8.10
N PRO A 539 19.71 -5.88 7.45
CA PRO A 539 21.05 -5.99 8.01
C PRO A 539 21.77 -4.64 8.12
N ASP A 540 21.49 -3.69 7.24
CA ASP A 540 21.98 -2.31 7.36
C ASP A 540 21.38 -1.63 8.60
N TRP A 541 20.08 -1.81 8.83
CA TRP A 541 19.38 -1.22 9.97
C TRP A 541 19.87 -1.75 11.32
N ILE A 542 20.06 -3.07 11.48
CA ILE A 542 20.62 -3.59 12.74
C ILE A 542 22.07 -3.14 12.93
N GLY A 543 22.86 -3.06 11.84
CA GLY A 543 24.21 -2.49 11.90
C GLY A 543 24.25 -1.01 12.28
N TRP A 544 23.21 -0.24 11.92
CA TRP A 544 23.04 1.13 12.39
C TRP A 544 22.72 1.19 13.89
N LEU A 545 21.86 0.31 14.40
CA LEU A 545 21.61 0.21 15.85
C LEU A 545 22.87 -0.18 16.63
N ASP A 546 23.65 -1.15 16.12
CA ASP A 546 24.94 -1.55 16.69
C ASP A 546 25.92 -0.36 16.81
N ALA A 547 25.94 0.52 15.81
CA ALA A 547 26.80 1.69 15.81
C ALA A 547 26.37 2.77 16.81
N LEU A 548 25.10 2.77 17.25
CA LEU A 548 24.60 3.67 18.29
C LEU A 548 24.93 3.16 19.69
N ASP A 549 24.60 1.89 19.97
CA ASP A 549 24.91 1.23 21.24
C ASP A 549 24.85 -0.30 21.09
N ALA A 550 26.02 -0.95 21.13
CA ALA A 550 26.15 -2.39 21.04
C ALA A 550 26.05 -3.11 22.41
N ALA A 551 25.78 -2.39 23.50
CA ALA A 551 25.74 -2.97 24.84
C ALA A 551 24.72 -4.13 24.94
N LYS A 552 25.14 -5.22 25.58
CA LYS A 552 24.34 -6.42 25.80
C LYS A 552 24.09 -6.66 27.29
N VAL A 553 22.95 -7.28 27.59
CA VAL A 553 22.56 -7.68 28.94
C VAL A 553 22.05 -9.13 28.95
N PRO A 554 22.22 -9.87 30.07
CA PRO A 554 21.69 -11.23 30.17
C PRO A 554 20.17 -11.31 30.02
N VAL A 555 19.69 -12.36 29.36
CA VAL A 555 18.26 -12.68 29.27
C VAL A 555 17.75 -13.20 30.61
N LYS A 556 17.26 -12.30 31.46
CA LYS A 556 16.75 -12.62 32.81
C LYS A 556 15.56 -11.72 33.19
N GLY A 557 14.77 -12.17 34.15
CA GLY A 557 13.67 -11.39 34.74
C GLY A 557 12.72 -10.84 33.69
N ALA A 558 12.49 -9.52 33.74
CA ALA A 558 11.54 -8.80 32.87
C ALA A 558 11.85 -8.87 31.36
N ARG A 559 13.04 -9.35 30.94
CA ARG A 559 13.35 -9.63 29.53
C ARG A 559 12.62 -10.87 28.98
N ILE A 560 12.08 -11.70 29.87
CA ILE A 560 11.24 -12.84 29.52
C ILE A 560 9.78 -12.44 29.81
N PRO A 561 8.87 -12.51 28.81
CA PRO A 561 7.48 -12.10 28.99
C PRO A 561 6.82 -12.77 30.20
N GLY A 562 6.19 -11.96 31.05
CA GLY A 562 5.52 -12.42 32.28
C GLY A 562 6.45 -12.82 33.44
N LYS A 563 7.77 -12.62 33.34
CA LYS A 563 8.72 -12.85 34.46
C LYS A 563 9.26 -11.56 35.09
N GLY A 564 8.64 -10.42 34.76
CA GLY A 564 8.95 -9.10 35.31
C GLY A 564 7.93 -8.65 36.34
N LYS A 565 7.76 -7.32 36.48
CA LYS A 565 6.69 -6.72 37.30
C LYS A 565 5.30 -6.78 36.64
N LEU A 566 5.27 -7.01 35.32
CA LEU A 566 4.04 -7.17 34.55
C LEU A 566 3.79 -8.66 34.30
N ASP A 567 2.64 -9.14 34.76
CA ASP A 567 2.16 -10.50 34.51
C ASP A 567 1.77 -10.68 33.04
N ALA A 568 1.84 -11.93 32.57
CA ALA A 568 1.29 -12.28 31.28
C ALA A 568 -0.24 -12.35 31.33
N ILE A 569 -0.89 -11.62 30.44
CA ILE A 569 -2.35 -11.59 30.31
C ILE A 569 -2.82 -12.77 29.43
N GLU A 570 -2.23 -12.91 28.24
CA GLU A 570 -2.48 -14.00 27.29
C GLU A 570 -1.29 -14.16 26.33
N ASP A 571 -1.31 -15.22 25.51
CA ASP A 571 -0.30 -15.44 24.48
C ASP A 571 -0.50 -14.49 23.28
N ALA A 572 0.61 -14.10 22.64
CA ALA A 572 0.57 -13.42 21.36
C ALA A 572 -0.21 -14.28 20.33
N PRO A 573 -0.94 -13.66 19.37
CA PRO A 573 -0.90 -12.25 19.01
C PRO A 573 -1.92 -11.37 19.77
N GLY A 574 -2.54 -11.87 20.85
CA GLY A 574 -3.51 -11.13 21.67
C GLY A 574 -4.94 -11.16 21.15
N SER A 575 -5.82 -10.45 21.86
CA SER A 575 -7.26 -10.40 21.60
C SER A 575 -7.68 -9.24 20.70
N TYR A 576 -7.01 -8.08 20.76
CA TYR A 576 -7.37 -6.91 19.96
C TYR A 576 -7.09 -7.11 18.47
N VAL A 577 -6.07 -7.89 18.12
CA VAL A 577 -5.81 -8.26 16.73
C VAL A 577 -6.88 -9.20 16.16
N ARG A 578 -7.73 -9.80 17.01
CA ARG A 578 -8.80 -10.71 16.59
C ARG A 578 -10.17 -10.04 16.54
N SER A 579 -10.32 -8.84 17.09
CA SER A 579 -11.59 -8.11 17.11
C SER A 579 -11.90 -7.52 15.73
N ARG A 580 -13.10 -7.75 15.19
CA ARG A 580 -13.55 -7.09 13.95
C ARG A 580 -14.01 -5.67 14.26
#